data_AF-D6A628-F1
#
_entry.id   AF-D6A628-F1
#
_cell.length_a   1.000
_cell.length_b   1.000
_cell.length_c   1.000
_cell.angle_alpha   90.00
_cell.angle_beta   90.00
_cell.angle_gamma   90.00
#
_symmetry.space_group_name_H-M   'P 1'
#
loop_
_entity.id
_entity.type
_entity.pdbx_description
1 polymer ?
#
loop_
_entity_poly.entity_id
_entity_poly.type
_entity_poly.pdbx_seq_one_letter_code
_entity_poly.pdbx_strand_id
1 'polypeptide(L)'
;MRTSSSGGRRRGSRDVSGGCDAAGMDPWNLLSIDKALRASWAADTCSPDDLARAGWQPGNPAWGHCDITSLVVNDIFGGDLVVGEVHRGGEQHGFHWWNRLPSKVELDLTREQFQDGQSVTAARVVTRPPGPPPRRREEYLLLRERVIEHLGHLPTAPGPAVFTP
;
A
#
# COMPACT_ATOMS: atom_id res chain seq x y z
N MET A 1 -77.37 3.65 -13.42
CA MET A 1 -76.05 3.47 -14.07
C MET A 1 -75.31 4.80 -13.99
N ARG A 2 -74.31 4.89 -13.11
CA ARG A 2 -73.52 6.11 -12.91
C ARG A 2 -72.33 6.11 -13.88
N THR A 3 -72.05 7.28 -14.43
CA THR A 3 -71.01 7.64 -15.37
C THR A 3 -69.59 7.39 -14.83
N SER A 4 -68.69 6.88 -15.67
CA SER A 4 -67.24 6.95 -15.40
C SER A 4 -66.48 7.33 -16.67
N SER A 5 -65.92 8.54 -16.62
CA SER A 5 -65.02 9.16 -17.58
C SER A 5 -63.67 8.45 -17.58
N SER A 6 -63.14 8.20 -18.78
CA SER A 6 -61.80 7.70 -19.03
C SER A 6 -60.79 8.85 -19.17
N GLY A 7 -59.55 8.57 -18.75
CA GLY A 7 -58.35 9.03 -19.45
C GLY A 7 -57.72 10.36 -19.04
N GLY A 8 -56.53 10.27 -18.45
CA GLY A 8 -55.52 11.35 -18.55
C GLY A 8 -54.72 11.65 -17.30
N ARG A 9 -53.78 10.78 -16.89
CA ARG A 9 -52.67 11.19 -16.02
C ARG A 9 -51.37 11.20 -16.81
N ARG A 10 -50.84 12.40 -17.02
CA ARG A 10 -49.45 12.65 -17.41
C ARG A 10 -48.55 12.41 -16.19
N ARG A 11 -47.52 11.57 -16.33
CA ARG A 11 -46.26 11.58 -15.54
C ARG A 11 -45.18 11.46 -16.61
N GLY A 12 -44.32 12.45 -16.85
CA GLY A 12 -43.46 13.08 -15.86
C GLY A 12 -42.13 12.34 -15.90
N SER A 13 -41.39 12.53 -17.00
CA SER A 13 -40.03 12.03 -17.17
C SER A 13 -39.15 12.64 -16.07
N ARG A 14 -38.50 11.79 -15.28
CA ARG A 14 -37.41 12.19 -14.39
C ARG A 14 -36.14 11.58 -14.97
N ASP A 15 -35.41 12.39 -15.72
CA ASP A 15 -33.97 12.16 -15.92
C ASP A 15 -33.30 12.28 -14.55
N VAL A 16 -32.87 11.14 -14.02
CA VAL A 16 -31.93 11.10 -12.90
C VAL A 16 -30.55 11.04 -13.54
N SER A 17 -29.99 12.21 -13.81
CA SER A 17 -28.56 12.36 -14.02
C SER A 17 -27.87 12.06 -12.69
N GLY A 18 -27.42 10.81 -12.53
CA GLY A 18 -26.51 10.41 -11.46
C GLY A 18 -25.14 11.06 -11.71
N GLY A 19 -24.98 12.28 -11.21
CA GLY A 19 -23.66 12.89 -11.05
C GLY A 19 -22.84 12.01 -10.12
N CYS A 20 -21.63 11.66 -10.54
CA CYS A 20 -20.64 11.11 -9.64
C CYS A 20 -20.32 12.17 -8.58
N ASP A 21 -20.80 11.96 -7.37
CA ASP A 21 -20.37 12.73 -6.22
C ASP A 21 -18.88 12.43 -6.00
N ALA A 22 -18.03 13.29 -6.55
CA ALA A 22 -16.66 13.47 -6.09
C ALA A 22 -16.70 14.12 -4.70
N ALA A 23 -17.25 13.40 -3.72
CA ALA A 23 -17.13 13.75 -2.32
C ALA A 23 -15.63 13.73 -2.00
N GLY A 24 -15.12 14.88 -1.56
CA GLY A 24 -13.70 15.21 -1.50
C GLY A 24 -12.88 14.13 -0.80
N MET A 25 -11.96 13.54 -1.56
CA MET A 25 -10.84 12.84 -0.95
C MET A 25 -9.84 13.91 -0.55
N ASP A 26 -9.74 14.15 0.75
CA ASP A 26 -8.65 14.97 1.27
C ASP A 26 -7.34 14.45 0.68
N PRO A 27 -6.52 15.31 0.07
CA PRO A 27 -5.26 14.88 -0.50
C PRO A 27 -4.43 14.25 0.60
N TRP A 28 -3.98 13.00 0.39
CA TRP A 28 -3.08 12.37 1.34
C TRP A 28 -1.81 13.19 1.46
N ASN A 29 -1.31 13.27 2.68
CA ASN A 29 0.04 13.75 2.93
C ASN A 29 0.88 12.59 3.50
N LEU A 30 2.19 12.82 3.58
CA LEU A 30 3.09 11.77 4.07
C LEU A 30 2.75 11.34 5.51
N LEU A 31 2.25 12.25 6.35
CA LEU A 31 1.87 11.95 7.73
C LEU A 31 0.65 11.04 7.81
N SER A 32 -0.37 11.25 6.96
CA SER A 32 -1.54 10.37 6.93
C SER A 32 -1.18 8.97 6.42
N ILE A 33 -0.28 8.88 5.42
CA ILE A 33 0.21 7.61 4.88
C ILE A 33 1.04 6.85 5.92
N ASP A 34 2.00 7.52 6.58
CA ASP A 34 2.81 6.93 7.66
C ASP A 34 1.94 6.39 8.80
N LYS A 35 0.95 7.18 9.25
CA LYS A 35 0.00 6.74 10.29
C LYS A 35 -0.82 5.53 9.87
N ALA A 36 -1.35 5.54 8.64
CA ALA A 36 -2.13 4.42 8.11
C ALA A 36 -1.30 3.13 8.04
N LEU A 37 -0.05 3.21 7.56
CA LEU A 37 0.87 2.08 7.50
C LEU A 37 1.16 1.52 8.90
N ARG A 38 1.53 2.39 9.85
CA ARG A 38 1.82 2.00 11.24
C ARG A 38 0.65 1.32 11.92
N ALA A 39 -0.57 1.83 11.70
CA ALA A 39 -1.79 1.24 12.24
C ALA A 39 -2.15 -0.12 11.62
N SER A 40 -1.64 -0.39 10.42
CA SER A 40 -1.97 -1.59 9.65
C SER A 40 -1.01 -2.77 9.87
N TRP A 41 0.19 -2.50 10.42
CA TRP A 41 1.20 -3.52 10.72
C TRP A 41 0.80 -4.38 11.92
N ALA A 42 0.91 -5.69 11.76
CA ALA A 42 0.63 -6.67 12.79
C ALA A 42 1.36 -7.99 12.49
N ALA A 43 1.25 -8.97 13.40
CA ALA A 43 1.90 -10.27 13.23
C ALA A 43 1.50 -11.01 11.95
N ASP A 44 0.25 -10.85 11.47
CA ASP A 44 -0.28 -11.48 10.25
C ASP A 44 0.13 -10.78 8.94
N THR A 45 0.73 -9.59 9.04
CA THR A 45 1.32 -8.84 7.92
C THR A 45 2.85 -8.81 8.01
N CYS A 46 3.42 -9.40 9.07
CA CYS A 46 4.86 -9.56 9.25
C CYS A 46 5.42 -10.65 8.34
N SER A 47 6.65 -10.49 7.87
CA SER A 47 7.38 -11.52 7.12
C SER A 47 7.45 -12.81 7.94
N PRO A 48 7.08 -13.98 7.39
CA PRO A 48 7.19 -15.24 8.12
C PRO A 48 8.59 -15.52 8.65
N ASP A 49 9.63 -15.14 7.91
CA ASP A 49 11.02 -15.34 8.30
C ASP A 49 11.40 -14.45 9.50
N ASP A 50 10.98 -13.19 9.50
CA ASP A 50 11.24 -12.25 10.59
C ASP A 50 10.36 -12.53 11.82
N LEU A 51 9.13 -12.99 11.59
CA LEU A 51 8.23 -13.48 12.63
C LEU A 51 8.83 -14.70 13.33
N ALA A 52 9.39 -15.65 12.58
CA ALA A 52 10.08 -16.81 13.14
C ALA A 52 11.37 -16.44 13.89
N ARG A 53 12.08 -15.40 13.44
CA ARG A 53 13.36 -14.96 14.01
C ARG A 53 13.22 -14.31 15.39
N ALA A 54 12.24 -13.42 15.56
CA ALA A 54 12.13 -12.61 16.78
C ALA A 54 10.68 -12.34 17.24
N GLY A 55 9.68 -12.74 16.44
CA GLY A 55 8.30 -12.36 16.66
C GLY A 55 8.02 -10.90 16.26
N TRP A 56 6.77 -10.60 15.89
CA TRP A 56 6.31 -9.22 15.75
C TRP A 56 5.82 -8.72 17.11
N GLN A 57 6.14 -7.47 17.46
CA GLN A 57 5.76 -6.88 18.74
C GLN A 57 5.34 -5.42 18.57
N PRO A 58 4.38 -4.91 19.36
CA PRO A 58 3.96 -3.50 19.29
C PRO A 58 5.08 -2.49 19.57
N GLY A 59 6.14 -2.88 20.30
CA GLY A 59 7.31 -2.03 20.54
C GLY A 59 8.24 -1.86 19.34
N ASN A 60 8.09 -2.69 18.31
CA ASN A 60 8.79 -2.58 17.04
C ASN A 60 7.83 -2.94 15.88
N PRO A 61 6.85 -2.06 15.59
CA PRO A 61 5.76 -2.40 14.69
C PRO A 61 6.21 -2.54 13.23
N ALA A 62 7.31 -1.89 12.83
CA ALA A 62 7.87 -1.97 11.48
C ALA A 62 8.59 -3.29 11.18
N TRP A 63 8.88 -4.12 12.20
CA TRP A 63 9.61 -5.38 12.06
C TRP A 63 8.98 -6.30 11.01
N GLY A 64 9.76 -6.71 10.01
CA GLY A 64 9.32 -7.66 8.98
C GLY A 64 8.35 -7.10 7.92
N HIS A 65 8.20 -5.76 7.83
CA HIS A 65 7.24 -5.12 6.92
C HIS A 65 7.88 -4.33 5.76
N CYS A 66 9.21 -4.27 5.67
CA CYS A 66 9.90 -3.38 4.72
C CYS A 66 9.54 -3.62 3.25
N ASP A 67 9.43 -4.88 2.82
CA ASP A 67 9.12 -5.24 1.44
C ASP A 67 7.70 -4.83 1.05
N ILE A 68 6.68 -5.36 1.74
CA ILE A 68 5.28 -5.09 1.40
C ILE A 68 4.91 -3.62 1.62
N THR A 69 5.51 -2.94 2.62
CA THR A 69 5.34 -1.50 2.81
C THR A 69 5.95 -0.73 1.64
N SER A 70 7.17 -1.11 1.22
CA SER A 70 7.81 -0.48 0.07
C SER A 70 6.98 -0.66 -1.19
N LEU A 71 6.29 -1.79 -1.32
CA LEU A 71 5.39 -2.00 -2.44
C LEU A 71 4.20 -1.04 -2.41
N VAL A 72 3.54 -0.85 -1.26
CA VAL A 72 2.41 0.09 -1.11
C VAL A 72 2.85 1.53 -1.35
N VAL A 73 4.00 1.93 -0.81
CA VAL A 73 4.55 3.28 -1.03
C VAL A 73 4.84 3.51 -2.51
N ASN A 74 5.37 2.51 -3.23
CA ASN A 74 5.58 2.63 -4.67
C ASN A 74 4.27 2.69 -5.45
N ASP A 75 3.20 2.01 -5.02
CA ASP A 75 1.89 2.13 -5.65
C ASP A 75 1.32 3.56 -5.56
N ILE A 76 1.65 4.29 -4.49
CA ILE A 76 1.19 5.67 -4.26
C ILE A 76 2.03 6.69 -5.03
N PHE A 77 3.36 6.57 -4.95
CA PHE A 77 4.28 7.62 -5.43
C PHE A 77 5.04 7.24 -6.71
N GLY A 78 5.00 5.98 -7.13
CA GLY A 78 5.91 5.44 -8.14
C GLY A 78 7.37 5.52 -7.70
N GLY A 79 8.26 5.71 -8.68
CA GLY A 79 9.70 5.72 -8.45
C GLY A 79 10.31 4.31 -8.41
N ASP A 80 11.49 4.23 -7.83
CA ASP A 80 12.30 3.02 -7.80
C ASP A 80 12.13 2.28 -6.46
N LEU A 81 12.05 0.95 -6.49
CA LEU A 81 12.31 0.16 -5.28
C LEU A 81 13.82 0.08 -5.10
N VAL A 82 14.28 0.17 -3.86
CA VAL A 82 15.68 0.00 -3.51
C VAL A 82 15.78 -1.14 -2.53
N VAL A 83 16.78 -2.01 -2.73
CA VAL A 83 17.08 -3.12 -1.83
C VAL A 83 18.52 -3.03 -1.37
N GLY A 84 18.74 -3.20 -0.08
CA GLY A 84 20.05 -3.28 0.55
C GLY A 84 20.17 -4.53 1.41
N GLU A 85 21.39 -4.92 1.73
CA GLU A 85 21.70 -6.05 2.60
C GLU A 85 21.64 -5.62 4.06
N VAL A 86 20.97 -6.39 4.90
CA VAL A 86 20.95 -6.16 6.35
C VAL A 86 22.08 -6.95 6.98
N HIS A 87 22.97 -6.27 7.71
CA HIS A 87 24.10 -6.86 8.41
C HIS A 87 24.00 -6.60 9.92
N ARG A 88 24.33 -7.60 10.74
CA ARG A 88 24.44 -7.48 12.20
C ARG A 88 25.66 -8.28 12.67
N GLY A 89 26.55 -7.65 13.44
CA GLY A 89 27.77 -8.33 13.92
C GLY A 89 28.70 -8.82 12.79
N GLY A 90 28.61 -8.24 11.59
CA GLY A 90 29.39 -8.65 10.42
C GLY A 90 28.75 -9.78 9.58
N GLU A 91 27.61 -10.32 9.99
CA GLU A 91 26.88 -11.34 9.26
C GLU A 91 25.66 -10.76 8.53
N GLN A 92 25.39 -11.23 7.31
CA GLN A 92 24.20 -10.83 6.54
C GLN A 92 22.97 -11.60 7.02
N HIS A 93 21.95 -10.86 7.46
CA HIS A 93 20.71 -11.41 8.04
C HIS A 93 19.52 -11.34 7.08
N GLY A 94 19.64 -10.64 5.95
CA GLY A 94 18.58 -10.55 4.96
C GLY A 94 18.69 -9.32 4.07
N PHE A 95 17.54 -8.85 3.60
CA PHE A 95 17.43 -7.70 2.74
C PHE A 95 16.43 -6.70 3.31
N HIS A 96 16.73 -5.41 3.14
CA HIS A 96 15.86 -4.30 3.48
C HIS A 96 15.40 -3.60 2.23
N TRP A 97 14.13 -3.24 2.18
CA TRP A 97 13.52 -2.57 1.04
C TRP A 97 13.02 -1.18 1.43
N TRP A 98 13.22 -0.21 0.54
CA TRP A 98 12.65 1.14 0.66
C TRP A 98 12.41 1.74 -0.73
N ASN A 99 11.94 2.98 -0.80
CA ASN A 99 11.64 3.65 -2.06
C ASN A 99 12.60 4.81 -2.33
N ARG A 100 12.98 4.98 -3.59
CA ARG A 100 13.53 6.24 -4.10
C ARG A 100 12.50 6.89 -4.99
N LEU A 101 12.00 8.04 -4.56
CA LEU A 101 10.95 8.77 -5.26
C LEU A 101 11.45 9.30 -6.61
N PRO A 102 10.55 9.68 -7.55
CA PRO A 102 10.95 10.32 -8.81
C PRO A 102 11.84 11.56 -8.61
N SER A 103 11.65 12.29 -7.50
CA SER A 103 12.46 13.42 -7.06
C SER A 103 13.86 13.05 -6.56
N LYS A 104 14.21 11.76 -6.56
CA LYS A 104 15.45 11.16 -6.02
C LYS A 104 15.59 11.19 -4.49
N VAL A 105 14.56 11.63 -3.78
CA VAL A 105 14.47 11.50 -2.32
C VAL A 105 14.31 10.03 -1.93
N GLU A 106 15.12 9.57 -0.98
CA GLU A 106 14.99 8.25 -0.35
C GLU A 106 13.91 8.31 0.72
N LEU A 107 12.92 7.42 0.65
CA LEU A 107 11.81 7.30 1.60
C LEU A 107 11.78 5.88 2.17
N ASP A 108 12.12 5.77 3.46
CA ASP A 108 12.14 4.54 4.22
C ASP A 108 11.32 4.67 5.49
N LEU A 109 10.04 4.27 5.41
CA LEU A 109 9.10 4.31 6.52
C LEU A 109 9.29 3.14 7.51
N THR A 110 10.20 2.21 7.22
CA THR A 110 10.44 1.01 8.03
C THR A 110 11.86 0.95 8.59
N ARG A 111 12.61 2.05 8.51
CA ARG A 111 14.00 2.13 8.98
C ARG A 111 14.13 1.83 10.48
N GLU A 112 13.12 2.24 11.23
CA GLU A 112 13.05 2.08 12.69
C GLU A 112 13.01 0.64 13.18
N GLN A 113 12.83 -0.34 12.28
CA GLN A 113 12.86 -1.75 12.66
C GLN A 113 14.25 -2.20 13.14
N PHE A 114 15.31 -1.46 12.78
CA PHE A 114 16.69 -1.76 13.12
C PHE A 114 17.07 -1.14 14.47
N GLN A 115 16.73 -1.85 15.54
CA GLN A 115 16.92 -1.40 16.93
C GLN A 115 18.15 -2.03 17.61
N ASP A 116 18.68 -3.13 17.07
CA ASP A 116 19.68 -3.99 17.73
C ASP A 116 21.03 -4.02 16.99
N GLY A 117 21.45 -2.85 16.50
CA GLY A 117 22.73 -2.67 15.82
C GLY A 117 22.79 -3.24 14.40
N GLN A 118 21.64 -3.44 13.75
CA GLN A 118 21.63 -3.77 12.33
C GLN A 118 22.08 -2.55 11.49
N SER A 119 22.80 -2.82 10.41
CA SER A 119 23.18 -1.85 9.39
C SER A 119 22.68 -2.30 8.03
N VAL A 120 22.46 -1.35 7.12
CA VAL A 120 22.04 -1.66 5.74
C VAL A 120 23.11 -1.17 4.77
N THR A 121 23.59 -2.05 3.91
CA THR A 121 24.65 -1.79 2.93
C THR A 121 24.21 -2.21 1.52
N ALA A 122 25.06 -1.96 0.51
CA ALA A 122 24.91 -2.49 -0.86
C ALA A 122 23.53 -2.22 -1.51
N ALA A 123 23.11 -0.95 -1.54
CA ALA A 123 21.84 -0.55 -2.14
C ALA A 123 21.84 -0.69 -3.67
N ARG A 124 20.91 -1.48 -4.22
CA ARG A 124 20.64 -1.54 -5.67
C ARG A 124 19.19 -1.19 -5.98
N VAL A 125 18.98 -0.56 -7.13
CA VAL A 125 17.65 -0.25 -7.65
C VAL A 125 17.01 -1.49 -8.25
N VAL A 126 15.72 -1.66 -8.00
CA VAL A 126 14.86 -2.73 -8.53
C VAL A 126 13.62 -2.08 -9.13
N THR A 127 13.36 -2.36 -10.40
CA THR A 127 12.09 -1.97 -11.02
C THR A 127 10.95 -2.77 -10.37
N ARG A 128 9.88 -2.10 -9.95
CA ARG A 128 8.68 -2.74 -9.42
C ARG A 128 8.10 -3.71 -10.47
N PRO A 129 8.00 -5.02 -10.18
CA PRO A 129 7.30 -5.95 -11.05
C PRO A 129 5.82 -5.60 -11.14
N PRO A 130 5.15 -5.90 -12.27
CA PRO A 130 3.72 -5.64 -12.40
C PRO A 130 2.89 -6.58 -11.51
N GLY A 131 1.74 -6.07 -11.06
CA GLY A 131 0.77 -6.79 -10.24
C GLY A 131 1.22 -7.06 -8.81
N PRO A 132 0.43 -7.83 -8.04
CA PRO A 132 0.81 -8.22 -6.69
C PRO A 132 2.03 -9.15 -6.70
N PRO A 133 2.87 -9.10 -5.67
CA PRO A 133 4.13 -9.84 -5.63
C PRO A 133 3.88 -11.36 -5.67
N PRO A 134 4.82 -12.16 -6.23
CA PRO A 134 4.70 -13.61 -6.25
C PRO A 134 4.89 -14.22 -4.85
N ARG A 135 5.76 -13.62 -4.02
CA ARG A 135 5.93 -13.94 -2.60
C ARG A 135 5.14 -12.95 -1.77
N ARG A 136 4.67 -13.40 -0.60
CA ARG A 136 3.97 -12.56 0.39
C ARG A 136 2.76 -11.81 -0.18
N ARG A 137 2.07 -12.44 -1.13
CA ARG A 137 0.91 -11.86 -1.81
C ARG A 137 -0.20 -11.54 -0.83
N GLU A 138 -0.49 -12.47 0.07
CA GLU A 138 -1.60 -12.37 1.00
C GLU A 138 -1.35 -11.24 2.01
N GLU A 139 -0.14 -11.16 2.56
CA GLU A 139 0.27 -10.12 3.50
C GLU A 139 0.28 -8.73 2.84
N TYR A 140 0.73 -8.63 1.59
CA TYR A 140 0.66 -7.40 0.81
C TYR A 140 -0.78 -6.95 0.56
N LEU A 141 -1.67 -7.87 0.18
CA LEU A 141 -3.08 -7.55 -0.05
C LEU A 141 -3.79 -7.14 1.25
N LEU A 142 -3.52 -7.84 2.35
CA LEU A 142 -4.06 -7.53 3.68
C LEU A 142 -3.56 -6.17 4.18
N LEU A 143 -2.26 -5.88 4.02
CA LEU A 143 -1.73 -4.55 4.35
C LEU A 143 -2.42 -3.46 3.54
N ARG A 144 -2.63 -3.68 2.23
CA ARG A 144 -3.34 -2.73 1.37
C ARG A 144 -4.78 -2.50 1.81
N GLU A 145 -5.50 -3.57 2.13
CA GLU A 145 -6.87 -3.50 2.62
C GLU A 145 -6.96 -2.60 3.86
N ARG A 146 -6.12 -2.86 4.87
CA ARG A 146 -6.07 -2.04 6.10
C ARG A 146 -5.70 -0.60 5.85
N VAL A 147 -4.71 -0.34 4.98
CA VAL A 147 -4.36 1.04 4.60
C VAL A 147 -5.53 1.73 3.89
N ILE A 148 -6.29 1.02 3.06
CA ILE A 148 -7.50 1.54 2.42
C ILE A 148 -8.58 1.88 3.45
N GLU A 149 -8.76 1.08 4.51
CA GLU A 149 -9.70 1.41 5.60
C GLU A 149 -9.36 2.76 6.28
N HIS A 150 -8.07 3.12 6.33
CA HIS A 150 -7.61 4.39 6.89
C HIS A 150 -7.62 5.56 5.88
N LEU A 151 -7.32 5.29 4.60
CA LEU A 151 -7.10 6.32 3.57
C LEU A 151 -8.26 6.46 2.57
N GLY A 152 -9.24 5.57 2.62
CA GLY A 152 -10.42 5.49 1.75
C GLY A 152 -10.18 4.76 0.42
N HIS A 153 -9.01 4.89 -0.18
CA HIS A 153 -8.64 4.17 -1.41
C HIS A 153 -7.12 4.02 -1.52
N LEU A 154 -6.64 3.30 -2.52
CA LEU A 154 -5.25 3.29 -2.97
C LEU A 154 -5.24 3.20 -4.49
N PRO A 155 -4.21 3.72 -5.19
CA PRO A 155 -4.03 3.41 -6.59
C PRO A 155 -3.94 1.90 -6.79
N THR A 156 -4.50 1.42 -7.90
CA THR A 156 -4.32 0.02 -8.31
C THR A 156 -2.83 -0.24 -8.49
N ALA A 157 -2.35 -1.40 -8.02
CA ALA A 157 -0.99 -1.84 -8.30
C ALA A 157 -0.75 -1.79 -9.83
N PRO A 158 0.46 -1.42 -10.29
CA PRO A 158 0.73 -1.28 -11.71
C PRO A 158 0.34 -2.57 -12.43
N GLY A 159 -0.49 -2.44 -13.47
CA GLY A 159 -0.88 -3.56 -14.32
C GLY A 159 0.33 -4.16 -15.05
N PRO A 160 0.16 -5.31 -15.74
CA PRO A 160 1.20 -5.81 -16.63
C PRO A 160 1.66 -4.68 -17.57
N ALA A 161 2.97 -4.52 -17.72
CA ALA A 161 3.52 -3.59 -18.69
C ALA A 161 2.93 -3.95 -20.06
N VAL A 162 2.05 -3.09 -20.59
CA VAL A 162 1.52 -3.25 -21.93
C VAL A 162 2.63 -2.83 -22.87
N PHE A 163 3.45 -3.79 -23.31
CA PHE A 163 4.40 -3.54 -24.38
C PHE A 163 3.59 -3.23 -25.63
N THR A 164 3.55 -1.95 -25.99
CA THR A 164 3.03 -1.52 -27.30
C THR A 164 4.16 -1.73 -28.30
N PRO A 165 3.94 -2.46 -29.41
CA PRO A 165 4.99 -2.80 -30.38
C PRO A 165 5.58 -1.57 -31.07
#